data_AF-A0A1B9IH27-F1
#
_entry.id   AF-A0A1B9IH27-F1
#
_cell.length_a   1.000
_cell.length_b   1.000
_cell.length_c   1.000
_cell.angle_alpha   90.00
_cell.angle_beta   90.00
_cell.angle_gamma   90.00
#
_symmetry.space_group_name_H-M   'P 1'
#
loop_
_entity.id
_entity.type
_entity.pdbx_description
1 polymer ?
#
loop_
_entity_poly.entity_id
_entity_poly.type
_entity_poly.pdbx_seq_one_letter_code
_entity_poly.pdbx_strand_id
1 'polypeptide(L)'
;MRSPTPPSDHTNSSLTTPTLPVEINDALFCEHGLEVCQQCEFDAREDNDAMMGFDPKPRGPLELPAHFKNQKDNTFMCKAHGNANCKSCFGWKKQISKLHKDGKKEASKKKEKTTNLY
;
A
#
# COMPACT_ATOMS: atom_id res chain seq x y z
N MET A 1 34.33 -44.55 -18.09
CA MET A 1 33.72 -43.57 -19.01
C MET A 1 32.72 -42.76 -18.20
N ARG A 2 33.00 -41.48 -17.95
CA ARG A 2 32.18 -40.62 -17.07
C ARG A 2 31.05 -40.00 -17.91
N SER A 3 29.81 -40.33 -17.59
CA SER A 3 28.62 -39.68 -18.14
C SER A 3 28.50 -38.26 -17.58
N PRO A 4 28.10 -37.26 -18.39
CA PRO A 4 27.82 -35.92 -17.88
C PRO A 4 26.44 -35.88 -17.21
N THR A 5 26.38 -35.27 -16.02
CA THR A 5 25.12 -34.92 -15.34
C THR A 5 24.40 -33.79 -16.07
N PRO A 6 23.06 -33.78 -16.11
CA PRO A 6 22.31 -32.67 -16.72
C PRO A 6 22.47 -31.38 -15.89
N PRO A 7 22.38 -30.19 -16.52
CA PRO A 7 22.40 -28.93 -15.80
C PRO A 7 21.14 -28.77 -14.96
N SER A 8 21.32 -28.42 -13.70
CA SER A 8 20.24 -27.98 -12.82
C SER A 8 19.61 -26.72 -13.40
N ASP A 9 18.37 -26.81 -13.86
CA ASP A 9 17.53 -25.64 -14.10
C ASP A 9 17.35 -24.90 -12.77
N HIS A 10 18.20 -23.90 -12.55
CA HIS A 10 17.91 -22.85 -11.59
C HIS A 10 16.81 -21.99 -12.21
N THR A 11 15.56 -22.44 -12.06
CA THR A 11 14.42 -21.55 -12.17
C THR A 11 14.61 -20.48 -11.11
N ASN A 12 15.10 -19.32 -11.54
CA ASN A 12 15.07 -18.08 -10.78
C ASN A 12 13.61 -17.63 -10.68
N SER A 13 12.79 -18.41 -9.97
CA SER A 13 11.53 -17.95 -9.43
C SER A 13 11.90 -16.99 -8.30
N SER A 14 12.04 -15.70 -8.65
CA SER A 14 12.03 -14.60 -7.70
C SER A 14 10.88 -14.87 -6.73
N LEU A 15 11.23 -15.27 -5.51
CA LEU A 15 10.31 -15.73 -4.49
C LEU A 15 9.38 -14.57 -4.14
N THR A 16 8.18 -14.54 -4.73
CA THR A 16 7.06 -13.78 -4.19
C THR A 16 6.64 -14.48 -2.91
N THR A 17 7.43 -14.32 -1.85
CA THR A 17 7.05 -14.74 -0.52
C THR A 17 5.75 -14.01 -0.21
N PRO A 18 4.63 -14.70 0.07
CA PRO A 18 3.40 -14.03 0.47
C PRO A 18 3.70 -13.27 1.77
N THR A 19 3.95 -11.98 1.65
CA THR A 19 4.14 -11.08 2.79
C THR A 19 2.79 -10.88 3.44
N LEU A 20 2.68 -11.26 4.71
CA LEU A 20 1.48 -11.01 5.49
C LEU A 20 1.24 -9.49 5.57
N PRO A 21 -0.02 -9.04 5.46
CA PRO A 21 -0.32 -7.62 5.61
C PRO A 21 0.02 -7.17 7.03
N VAL A 22 0.60 -5.98 7.11
CA VAL A 22 0.90 -5.27 8.35
C VAL A 22 -0.26 -4.34 8.64
N GLU A 23 -0.86 -4.50 9.81
CA GLU A 23 -1.89 -3.61 10.31
C GLU A 23 -1.27 -2.47 11.13
N ILE A 24 -1.58 -1.23 10.76
CA ILE A 24 -1.10 -0.02 11.44
C ILE A 24 -2.31 0.87 11.67
N ASN A 25 -2.72 1.07 12.92
CA ASN A 25 -3.92 1.87 13.28
C ASN A 25 -5.14 1.55 12.39
N ASP A 26 -5.49 0.26 12.28
CA ASP A 26 -6.66 -0.24 11.52
C ASP A 26 -6.55 -0.12 9.98
N ALA A 27 -5.38 0.22 9.43
CA ALA A 27 -5.12 0.16 7.99
C ALA A 27 -4.06 -0.89 7.66
N LEU A 28 -4.28 -1.60 6.56
CA LEU A 28 -3.44 -2.65 6.01
C LEU A 28 -2.42 -2.08 5.02
N PHE A 29 -1.17 -2.49 5.20
CA PHE A 29 -0.04 -2.18 4.33
C PHE A 29 0.76 -3.47 4.06
N CYS A 30 1.54 -3.51 2.99
CA CYS A 30 2.58 -4.54 2.88
C CYS A 30 3.78 -4.21 3.78
N GLU A 31 4.74 -5.13 3.89
CA GLU A 31 5.95 -4.91 4.69
C GLU A 31 6.83 -3.73 4.21
N HIS A 32 6.66 -3.31 2.95
CA HIS A 32 7.31 -2.11 2.40
C HIS A 32 6.65 -0.80 2.85
N GLY A 33 5.55 -0.86 3.60
CA GLY A 33 4.78 0.31 4.03
C GLY A 33 3.92 0.93 2.92
N LEU A 34 3.51 0.12 1.95
CA LEU A 34 2.67 0.56 0.83
C LEU A 34 1.31 -0.13 0.89
N GLU A 35 0.23 0.63 0.71
CA GLU A 35 -1.11 0.07 0.56
C GLU A 35 -1.30 -0.59 -0.80
N VAL A 36 -0.65 -0.02 -1.83
CA VAL A 36 -0.57 -0.60 -3.18
C VAL A 36 0.89 -0.83 -3.51
N CYS A 37 1.29 -2.09 -3.62
CA CYS A 37 2.67 -2.49 -3.85
C CYS A 37 2.75 -3.42 -5.05
N GLN A 38 3.36 -2.95 -6.14
CA GLN A 38 3.55 -3.76 -7.35
C GLN A 38 4.52 -4.92 -7.13
N GLN A 39 5.48 -4.78 -6.21
CA GLN A 39 6.43 -5.84 -5.90
C GLN A 39 5.78 -7.01 -5.14
N CYS A 40 4.80 -6.72 -4.28
CA CYS A 40 4.06 -7.72 -3.52
C CYS A 40 2.76 -8.17 -4.21
N GLU A 41 2.40 -7.55 -5.34
CA GLU A 41 1.06 -7.64 -5.93
C GLU A 41 -0.06 -7.41 -4.89
N PHE A 42 0.19 -6.47 -3.98
CA PHE A 42 -0.68 -6.17 -2.85
C PHE A 42 -1.48 -4.89 -3.14
N ASP A 43 -2.80 -4.96 -2.96
CA ASP A 43 -3.70 -3.80 -3.07
C ASP A 43 -4.80 -3.90 -2.01
N ALA A 44 -4.62 -3.16 -0.92
CA ALA A 44 -5.57 -3.14 0.21
C ALA A 44 -6.47 -1.90 0.21
N ARG A 45 -6.63 -1.19 -0.92
CA ARG A 45 -7.45 0.03 -0.96
C ARG A 45 -8.90 -0.23 -0.59
N GLU A 46 -9.47 -1.32 -1.10
CA GLU A 46 -10.85 -1.70 -0.82
C GLU A 46 -11.04 -2.05 0.65
N ASP A 47 -10.15 -2.87 1.22
CA ASP A 47 -10.18 -3.26 2.63
C ASP A 47 -10.02 -2.04 3.54
N ASN A 48 -9.07 -1.15 3.25
CA ASN A 48 -8.83 0.06 4.04
C ASN A 48 -9.99 1.06 3.96
N ASP A 49 -10.63 1.19 2.80
CA ASP A 49 -11.83 2.01 2.65
C ASP A 49 -12.95 1.45 3.53
N ALA A 50 -13.21 0.14 3.46
CA ALA A 50 -14.23 -0.53 4.25
C ALA A 50 -13.98 -0.43 5.76
N MET A 51 -12.74 -0.73 6.22
CA MET A 51 -12.34 -0.63 7.63
C MET A 51 -12.52 0.78 8.19
N MET A 52 -12.33 1.81 7.36
CA MET A 52 -12.46 3.22 7.76
C MET A 52 -13.89 3.77 7.59
N GLY A 53 -14.81 2.95 7.07
CA GLY A 53 -16.22 3.28 6.84
C GLY A 53 -16.46 4.15 5.60
N PHE A 54 -15.66 3.98 4.55
CA PHE A 54 -15.84 4.60 3.24
C PHE A 54 -16.31 3.59 2.19
N ASP A 55 -17.06 4.06 1.20
CA ASP A 55 -17.32 3.26 0.01
C ASP A 55 -16.05 3.17 -0.86
N PRO A 56 -15.72 1.99 -1.41
CA PRO A 56 -14.61 1.82 -2.34
C PRO A 56 -14.78 2.76 -3.54
N LYS A 57 -13.81 3.67 -3.74
CA LYS A 57 -13.83 4.64 -4.85
C LYS A 57 -12.42 4.84 -5.40
N PRO A 58 -12.27 5.22 -6.68
CA PRO A 58 -10.97 5.53 -7.26
C PRO A 58 -10.26 6.64 -6.48
N ARG A 59 -9.16 6.29 -5.84
CA ARG A 59 -8.28 7.19 -5.11
C ARG A 59 -6.81 6.77 -5.27
N GLY A 60 -5.91 7.69 -4.96
CA GLY A 60 -4.49 7.37 -4.83
C GLY A 60 -4.23 6.38 -3.69
N PRO A 61 -3.07 5.70 -3.71
CA PRO A 61 -2.65 4.82 -2.62
C PRO A 61 -2.32 5.63 -1.35
N LEU A 62 -2.49 5.00 -0.20
CA LEU A 62 -1.88 5.40 1.04
C LEU A 62 -0.42 4.94 1.08
N GLU A 63 0.43 5.81 1.60
CA GLU A 63 1.82 5.52 1.86
C GLU A 63 2.07 5.69 3.35
N LEU A 64 2.75 4.73 3.94
CA LEU A 64 3.15 4.80 5.33
C LEU A 64 4.19 5.93 5.49
N PRO A 65 3.93 6.98 6.29
CA PRO A 65 4.91 8.04 6.51
C PRO A 65 6.20 7.50 7.14
N ALA A 66 7.20 8.36 7.25
CA ALA A 66 8.44 8.01 7.90
C ALA A 66 8.19 7.40 9.30
N HIS A 67 8.69 6.19 9.50
CA HIS A 67 8.42 5.37 10.67
C HIS A 67 9.67 4.59 11.10
N PHE A 68 9.61 4.05 12.31
CA PHE A 68 10.55 3.07 12.84
C PHE A 68 9.77 1.77 13.11
N LYS A 69 10.28 0.63 12.62
CA LYS A 69 9.75 -0.69 12.97
C LYS A 69 10.47 -1.20 14.21
N ASN A 70 9.72 -1.47 15.28
CA ASN A 70 10.26 -2.12 16.47
C ASN A 70 10.43 -3.62 16.17
N GLN A 71 11.67 -4.11 16.21
CA GLN A 71 11.99 -5.51 15.89
C GLN A 71 11.48 -6.51 16.94
N LYS A 72 11.17 -6.07 18.16
CA LYS A 72 10.70 -6.94 19.23
C LYS A 72 9.20 -7.23 19.13
N ASP A 73 8.43 -6.19 18.86
CA ASP A 73 6.95 -6.25 18.89
C ASP A 73 6.34 -6.13 17.48
N ASN A 74 7.17 -5.97 16.45
CA ASN A 74 6.76 -5.64 15.08
C ASN A 74 5.85 -4.41 14.94
N THR A 75 5.84 -3.54 15.96
CA THR A 75 5.03 -2.31 15.97
C THR A 75 5.70 -1.20 15.17
N PHE A 76 4.88 -0.38 14.49
CA PHE A 76 5.33 0.74 13.69
C PHE A 76 5.16 2.04 14.48
N MET A 77 6.25 2.72 14.78
CA MET A 77 6.26 4.00 15.49
C MET A 77 6.49 5.14 14.51
N CYS A 78 5.66 6.18 14.57
CA CYS A 78 5.87 7.38 13.77
C CYS A 78 7.24 7.99 14.05
N LYS A 79 8.04 8.27 13.01
CA LYS A 79 9.38 8.86 13.16
C LYS A 79 9.35 10.27 13.75
N ALA A 80 8.32 11.05 13.43
CA ALA A 80 8.20 12.44 13.88
C ALA A 80 7.80 12.56 15.36
N HIS A 81 6.96 11.64 15.86
CA HIS A 81 6.36 11.75 17.20
C HIS A 81 6.74 10.60 18.14
N GLY A 82 7.46 9.58 17.66
CA GLY A 82 7.85 8.42 18.46
C GLY A 82 6.67 7.64 19.04
N ASN A 83 5.53 7.60 18.35
CA ASN A 83 4.30 6.99 18.85
C ASN A 83 3.72 5.98 17.85
N ALA A 84 3.37 4.78 18.33
CA ALA A 84 2.75 3.73 17.54
C ALA A 84 1.30 4.06 17.14
N ASN A 85 0.58 4.83 17.98
CA ASN A 85 -0.80 5.25 17.75
C ASN A 85 -0.87 6.74 17.36
N CYS A 86 0.07 7.19 16.52
CA CYS A 86 0.18 8.60 16.16
C CYS A 86 -0.99 9.04 15.26
N LYS A 87 -2.05 9.59 15.86
CA LYS A 87 -3.24 10.09 15.12
C LYS A 87 -2.93 11.20 14.10
N SER A 88 -1.80 11.89 14.25
CA SER A 88 -1.36 12.94 13.32
C SER A 88 -0.76 12.38 12.03
N CYS A 89 -0.08 11.23 12.10
CA CYS A 89 0.63 10.63 10.96
C CYS A 89 -0.06 9.37 10.45
N PHE A 90 -0.61 8.56 11.35
CA PHE A 90 -1.37 7.33 11.08
C PHE A 90 -2.89 7.57 11.18
N GLY A 91 -3.33 8.80 10.94
CA GLY A 91 -4.74 9.18 10.90
C GLY A 91 -5.39 8.82 9.56
N TRP A 92 -5.45 7.54 9.22
CA TRP A 92 -5.79 7.06 7.87
C TRP A 92 -7.16 7.52 7.39
N LYS A 93 -8.17 7.54 8.27
CA LYS A 93 -9.49 8.07 7.93
C LYS A 93 -9.46 9.48 7.32
N LYS A 94 -8.60 10.37 7.85
CA LYS A 94 -8.43 11.74 7.32
C LYS A 94 -7.70 11.74 5.99
N GLN A 95 -6.68 10.89 5.84
CA GLN A 95 -5.91 10.77 4.61
C GLN A 95 -6.74 10.17 3.48
N ILE A 96 -7.47 9.08 3.71
CA ILE A 96 -8.41 8.48 2.75
C ILE A 96 -9.47 9.49 2.31
N SER A 97 -10.08 10.23 3.25
CA SER A 97 -11.03 11.29 2.92
C SER A 97 -10.44 12.36 1.99
N LYS A 98 -9.17 12.72 2.19
CA LYS A 98 -8.46 13.64 1.29
C LYS A 98 -8.19 13.01 -0.07
N LEU A 99 -7.71 11.77 -0.11
CA LEU A 99 -7.44 11.03 -1.35
C LEU A 99 -8.69 10.83 -2.20
N HIS A 100 -9.86 10.58 -1.61
CA HIS A 100 -11.13 10.55 -2.35
C HIS A 100 -11.50 11.90 -2.95
N LYS A 101 -11.29 12.99 -2.22
CA LYS A 101 -11.54 14.35 -2.74
C LYS A 101 -10.63 14.65 -3.92
N ASP A 102 -9.36 14.27 -3.82
CA ASP A 102 -8.38 14.49 -4.87
C ASP A 102 -8.65 13.57 -6.08
N GLY A 103 -8.98 12.29 -5.87
CA GLY A 103 -9.43 11.36 -6.91
C GLY A 103 -10.67 11.85 -7.66
N LYS A 104 -11.66 12.42 -6.94
CA LYS A 104 -12.85 13.05 -7.56
C LYS A 104 -12.47 14.24 -8.44
N LYS A 105 -11.57 15.11 -7.99
CA LYS A 105 -11.11 16.27 -8.77
C LYS A 105 -10.40 15.83 -10.05
N GLU A 106 -9.50 14.85 -9.95
CA GLU A 106 -8.78 14.31 -11.12
C GLU A 106 -9.72 13.63 -12.12
N ALA A 107 -10.75 12.93 -11.63
CA ALA A 107 -11.81 12.38 -12.48
C ALA A 107 -12.61 13.47 -13.22
N SER A 108 -12.94 14.57 -12.54
CA SER A 108 -13.65 15.71 -13.15
C SER A 108 -12.80 16.44 -14.20
N LYS A 109 -11.51 16.65 -13.96
CA LYS A 109 -10.58 17.27 -14.93
C LYS A 109 -10.45 16.45 -16.22
N LYS A 110 -10.48 15.12 -16.12
CA LYS A 110 -10.46 14.23 -17.31
C LYS A 110 -11.73 14.36 -18.14
N LYS A 111 -12.90 14.55 -17.51
CA LYS A 111 -14.16 14.78 -18.23
C LYS A 111 -14.15 16.09 -19.01
N GLU A 112 -13.58 17.16 -18.44
CA GLU A 112 -13.54 18.48 -19.07
C GLU A 112 -12.61 18.53 -20.30
N LYS A 113 -11.55 17.71 -20.35
CA LYS A 113 -10.63 17.65 -21.50
C LYS A 113 -11.16 16.87 -22.72
N THR A 114 -12.26 16.13 -22.59
CA THR A 114 -12.76 15.25 -23.68
C THR A 114 -13.82 15.91 -24.57
N THR A 115 -14.32 17.10 -24.24
CA THR A 115 -15.45 17.74 -24.97
C THR A 115 -15.04 18.79 -25.99
N ASN A 116 -13.80 18.80 -26.48
CA ASN A 116 -13.37 19.65 -27.60
C ASN A 116 -12.68 18.82 -28.69
N LEU A 117 -13.39 17.83 -29.24
CA LEU A 117 -13.07 17.31 -30.57
C LEU A 117 -14.24 17.66 -31.50
N TYR A 118 -13.86 18.42 -32.52
CA TYR A 118 -14.62 19.02 -33.60
C TYR A 118 -15.52 18.04 -34.34
#